data_AF-A0A246BTE7-F1
#
_entry.id   AF-A0A246BTE7-F1
#
_cell.length_a   1.000
_cell.length_b   1.000
_cell.length_c   1.000
_cell.angle_alpha   90.00
_cell.angle_beta   90.00
_cell.angle_gamma   90.00
#
_symmetry.space_group_name_H-M   'P 1'
#
loop_
_entity.id
_entity.type
_entity.pdbx_description
1 polymer ?
#
loop_
_entity_poly.entity_id
_entity_poly.type
_entity_poly.pdbx_seq_one_letter_code
_entity_poly.pdbx_strand_id
1 'polypeptide(L)'
;MIVSADLAAFIDAIGPDELGRLIGWARPRYALLPVTSDDAAVSEGATVLRPASPVTVEVASVWPTQDGRGLRARLREKNEAFRAVVRAAGFEWNEREFCWTRTLNVLEGPAQHRVAELGADLLRAGFIVSVSSATIADLIVTGRWIPATKRWILPLKSGDVLLRWEKGGDEVWEATKHLRGAHWDTALQGTVISAARYADVRDFAERFAFAATPEADALLLAAAEAERRQLLVLDVPEPLQPKRKPRAKKPREVSVPDDLLAD
;
A
#
# COMPACT_ATOMS: atom_id res chain seq x y z
N MET A 1 4.34 -6.97 8.10
CA MET A 1 4.62 -6.95 6.65
C MET A 1 5.79 -5.99 6.46
N ILE A 2 6.94 -6.46 5.98
CA ILE A 2 8.14 -5.60 5.85
C ILE A 2 7.92 -4.70 4.64
N VAL A 3 7.35 -3.53 4.87
CA VAL A 3 7.50 -2.40 3.96
C VAL A 3 9.01 -2.14 3.92
N SER A 4 9.64 -2.27 2.74
CA SER A 4 11.04 -1.89 2.57
C SER A 4 11.24 -0.51 3.18
N ALA A 5 12.29 -0.33 4.00
CA ALA A 5 12.55 0.94 4.70
C ALA A 5 12.57 2.15 3.74
N ASP A 6 12.94 1.94 2.47
CA ASP A 6 12.91 2.96 1.42
C ASP A 6 11.51 3.40 1.00
N LEU A 7 10.53 2.50 1.00
CA LEU A 7 9.13 2.83 0.67
C LEU A 7 8.44 3.51 1.87
N ALA A 8 8.77 3.08 3.09
CA ALA A 8 8.28 3.71 4.32
C ALA A 8 8.81 5.14 4.46
N ALA A 9 10.12 5.35 4.25
CA ALA A 9 10.75 6.67 4.28
C ALA A 9 10.25 7.60 3.16
N PHE A 10 9.93 7.04 1.98
CA PHE A 10 9.34 7.79 0.88
C PHE A 10 7.91 8.25 1.18
N ILE A 11 7.10 7.42 1.85
CA ILE A 11 5.71 7.80 2.19
C ILE A 11 5.67 8.74 3.41
N ASP A 12 6.54 8.57 4.40
CA ASP A 12 6.67 9.50 5.56
C ASP A 12 7.08 10.92 5.15
N ALA A 13 7.72 11.09 3.98
CA ALA A 13 8.11 12.40 3.45
C ALA A 13 6.92 13.18 2.84
N ILE A 14 5.78 12.53 2.61
CA ILE A 14 4.58 13.13 2.01
C ILE A 14 3.59 13.41 3.14
N GLY A 15 3.54 14.66 3.59
CA GLY A 15 2.68 15.03 4.71
C GLY A 15 1.19 14.77 4.45
N PRO A 16 0.37 14.64 5.52
CA PRO A 16 -1.05 14.24 5.45
C PRO A 16 -1.94 15.23 4.67
N ASP A 17 -1.52 16.49 4.54
CA ASP A 17 -2.21 17.51 3.74
C ASP A 17 -1.88 17.42 2.24
N GLU A 18 -0.75 16.81 1.87
CA GLU A 18 -0.36 16.62 0.48
C GLU A 18 -1.11 15.45 -0.16
N LEU A 19 -1.32 14.32 0.52
CA LEU A 19 -2.09 13.18 -0.01
C LEU A 19 -3.56 13.55 -0.32
N GLY A 20 -4.20 14.36 0.54
CA GLY A 20 -5.54 14.89 0.31
C GLY A 20 -5.64 15.92 -0.82
N ARG A 21 -4.57 16.68 -1.09
CA ARG A 21 -4.47 17.62 -2.23
C ARG A 21 -3.99 16.92 -3.52
N LEU A 22 -3.30 15.78 -3.42
CA LEU A 22 -2.77 15.00 -4.54
C LEU A 22 -3.83 14.18 -5.29
N ILE A 23 -4.98 13.92 -4.65
CA ILE A 23 -6.17 13.36 -5.31
C ILE A 23 -6.84 14.43 -6.22
N GLY A 24 -6.45 15.71 -6.09
CA GLY A 24 -6.85 16.82 -6.96
C GLY A 24 -5.64 17.63 -7.48
N TRP A 25 -4.97 17.12 -8.52
CA TRP A 25 -3.99 17.83 -9.39
C TRP A 25 -3.14 18.95 -8.74
N ALA A 26 -2.42 18.67 -7.64
CA ALA A 26 -1.36 19.54 -7.14
C ALA A 26 -0.01 18.82 -7.08
N ARG A 27 1.03 19.51 -7.55
CA ARG A 27 2.37 19.02 -7.89
C ARG A 27 3.29 19.02 -6.65
N PRO A 28 3.78 17.87 -6.14
CA PRO A 28 4.80 17.87 -5.09
C PRO A 28 6.15 18.32 -5.65
N ARG A 29 7.00 18.93 -4.83
CA ARG A 29 8.38 19.32 -5.16
C ARG A 29 9.33 18.22 -4.67
N TYR A 30 9.86 17.41 -5.59
CA TYR A 30 10.88 16.42 -5.26
C TYR A 30 12.23 17.11 -5.02
N ALA A 31 12.99 16.62 -4.03
CA ALA A 31 14.41 16.92 -3.90
C ALA A 31 15.15 16.22 -5.06
N LEU A 32 15.43 16.99 -6.11
CA LEU A 32 16.15 16.53 -7.28
C LEU A 32 17.61 16.26 -6.90
N LEU A 33 18.09 15.03 -7.12
CA LEU A 33 19.52 14.83 -7.37
C LEU A 33 19.85 15.52 -8.71
N PRO A 34 21.05 16.13 -8.86
CA PRO A 34 21.36 16.92 -10.05
C PRO A 34 21.29 16.04 -11.30
N VAL A 35 20.34 16.35 -12.19
CA VAL A 35 20.23 15.77 -13.53
C VAL A 35 20.72 16.82 -14.53
N THR A 36 21.82 16.53 -15.21
CA THR A 36 22.41 17.40 -16.22
C THR A 36 21.70 17.21 -17.57
N SER A 37 21.13 18.32 -18.06
CA SER A 37 20.78 18.75 -19.42
C SER A 37 20.35 17.76 -20.51
N ASP A 38 19.26 18.14 -21.19
CA ASP A 38 18.69 17.57 -22.42
C ASP A 38 19.64 17.69 -23.63
N ASP A 39 19.41 16.77 -24.58
CA ASP A 39 19.91 16.67 -25.94
C ASP A 39 21.40 16.31 -26.15
N ALA A 40 21.58 15.10 -26.70
CA ALA A 40 22.80 14.42 -27.15
C ALA A 40 23.47 13.47 -26.13
N ALA A 41 23.77 12.26 -26.61
CA ALA A 41 24.50 11.19 -25.94
C ALA A 41 23.72 10.52 -24.80
N VAL A 42 23.53 9.20 -24.78
CA VAL A 42 24.53 8.31 -24.15
C VAL A 42 25.26 9.11 -23.06
N SER A 43 24.61 9.35 -21.92
CA SER A 43 25.26 10.04 -20.81
C SER A 43 26.58 9.32 -20.51
N GLU A 44 27.62 10.07 -20.18
CA GLU A 44 28.83 9.51 -19.57
C GLU A 44 28.41 8.77 -18.30
N GLY A 45 28.19 7.45 -18.38
CA GLY A 45 27.59 6.64 -17.31
C GLY A 45 26.42 5.76 -17.75
N ALA A 46 25.98 5.85 -19.00
CA ALA A 46 24.99 4.94 -19.56
C ALA A 46 25.55 3.51 -19.59
N THR A 47 24.87 2.59 -18.91
CA THR A 47 25.29 1.19 -18.81
C THR A 47 24.44 0.35 -19.76
N VAL A 48 25.10 -0.43 -20.62
CA VAL A 48 24.42 -1.32 -21.56
C VAL A 48 24.38 -2.73 -20.98
N LEU A 49 23.17 -3.26 -20.82
CA LEU A 49 22.89 -4.61 -20.37
C LEU A 49 22.48 -5.46 -21.57
N ARG A 50 23.10 -6.64 -21.70
CA ARG A 50 22.87 -7.55 -22.81
C ARG A 50 22.30 -8.87 -22.32
N PRO A 51 21.17 -9.36 -22.88
CA PRO A 51 20.63 -10.67 -22.54
C PRO A 51 21.50 -11.77 -23.17
N ALA A 52 21.43 -12.98 -22.59
CA ALA A 52 22.21 -14.14 -23.06
C ALA A 52 21.89 -14.54 -24.51
N SER A 53 20.66 -14.28 -24.97
CA SER A 53 20.22 -14.53 -26.35
C SER A 53 19.49 -13.29 -26.88
N PRO A 54 20.21 -12.32 -27.46
CA PRO A 54 19.62 -11.09 -27.95
C PRO A 54 18.80 -11.32 -29.22
N VAL A 55 17.57 -10.81 -29.23
CA VAL A 55 16.64 -10.85 -30.37
C VAL A 55 16.96 -9.72 -31.36
N THR A 56 17.52 -8.61 -30.87
CA THR A 56 17.87 -7.44 -31.67
C THR A 56 19.34 -7.05 -31.51
N VAL A 57 19.90 -6.45 -32.55
CA VAL A 57 21.23 -5.80 -32.50
C VAL A 57 21.13 -4.40 -31.90
N GLU A 58 19.97 -3.75 -32.07
CA GLU A 58 19.70 -2.41 -31.57
C GLU A 58 19.49 -2.36 -30.06
N VAL A 59 19.91 -1.23 -29.48
CA VAL A 59 19.84 -0.95 -28.04
C VAL A 59 18.61 -0.11 -27.74
N ALA A 60 17.73 -0.63 -26.87
CA ALA A 60 16.62 0.11 -26.30
C ALA A 60 17.12 1.00 -25.16
N SER A 61 16.99 2.31 -25.29
CA SER A 61 17.36 3.27 -24.25
C SER A 61 16.17 3.52 -23.33
N VAL A 62 16.38 3.45 -22.02
CA VAL A 62 15.36 3.75 -21.00
C VAL A 62 15.95 4.67 -19.93
N TRP A 63 15.23 5.74 -19.59
CA TRP A 63 15.70 6.72 -18.61
C TRP A 63 14.52 7.42 -17.91
N PRO A 64 14.70 7.90 -16.68
CA PRO A 64 13.71 8.74 -16.03
C PRO A 64 13.77 10.17 -16.59
N THR A 65 12.66 10.90 -16.51
CA THR A 65 12.65 12.35 -16.79
C THR A 65 13.40 13.11 -15.70
N GLN A 66 13.92 14.31 -16.03
CA GLN A 66 14.71 15.09 -15.09
C GLN A 66 13.97 15.45 -13.81
N ASP A 67 12.66 15.65 -13.91
CA ASP A 67 11.78 15.96 -12.78
C ASP A 67 11.43 14.74 -11.92
N GLY A 68 11.85 13.53 -12.33
CA GLY A 68 11.56 12.26 -11.67
C GLY A 68 10.10 11.83 -11.75
N ARG A 69 9.27 12.54 -12.53
CA ARG A 69 7.80 12.31 -12.61
C ARG A 69 7.40 11.47 -13.79
N GLY A 70 8.35 11.02 -14.59
CA GLY A 70 8.06 10.30 -15.80
C GLY A 70 9.21 9.41 -16.21
N LEU A 71 8.90 8.54 -17.15
CA LEU A 71 9.80 7.60 -17.75
C LEU A 71 9.79 7.83 -19.25
N ARG A 72 10.96 7.65 -19.87
CA ARG A 72 11.14 7.68 -21.31
C ARG A 72 11.78 6.39 -21.77
N ALA A 73 11.30 5.86 -22.88
CA ALA A 73 11.86 4.69 -23.54
C ALA A 73 11.93 4.92 -25.05
N ARG A 74 13.04 4.50 -25.67
CA ARG A 74 13.25 4.69 -27.10
C ARG A 74 13.96 3.49 -27.70
N LEU A 75 13.45 3.04 -28.84
CA LEU A 75 14.11 2.14 -29.76
C LEU A 75 14.16 2.82 -31.13
N ARG A 76 15.31 2.78 -31.80
CA ARG A 76 15.52 3.43 -33.10
C ARG A 76 14.61 2.83 -34.17
N GLU A 77 14.48 1.51 -34.16
CA GLU A 77 13.66 0.78 -35.11
C GLU A 77 12.24 0.54 -34.60
N LYS A 78 11.31 0.48 -35.55
CA LYS A 78 9.93 0.12 -35.28
C LYS A 78 9.84 -1.40 -35.04
N ASN A 79 9.75 -1.79 -33.79
CA ASN A 79 9.61 -3.20 -33.39
C ASN A 79 8.31 -3.42 -32.60
N GLU A 80 7.43 -4.30 -33.07
CA GLU A 80 6.12 -4.55 -32.43
C GLU A 80 6.24 -5.32 -31.10
N ALA A 81 7.26 -6.16 -30.92
CA ALA A 81 7.50 -6.82 -29.63
C ALA A 81 7.95 -5.82 -28.57
N PHE A 82 8.82 -4.87 -28.93
CA PHE A 82 9.20 -3.76 -28.04
C PHE A 82 7.96 -2.93 -27.65
N ARG A 83 7.12 -2.61 -28.63
CA ARG A 83 5.87 -1.86 -28.43
C ARG A 83 4.90 -2.58 -27.51
N ALA A 84 4.79 -3.90 -27.63
CA ALA A 84 3.96 -4.71 -26.75
C ALA A 84 4.43 -4.59 -25.29
N VAL A 85 5.74 -4.69 -25.04
CA VAL A 85 6.32 -4.57 -23.68
C VAL A 85 6.08 -3.19 -23.09
N VAL A 86 6.42 -2.10 -23.82
CA VAL A 86 6.25 -0.74 -23.28
C VAL A 86 4.78 -0.36 -23.09
N ARG A 87 3.87 -0.81 -23.96
CA ARG A 87 2.42 -0.60 -23.79
C ARG A 87 1.86 -1.37 -22.60
N ALA A 88 2.29 -2.61 -22.40
CA ALA A 88 1.91 -3.39 -21.22
C ALA A 88 2.41 -2.72 -19.93
N ALA A 89 3.55 -2.03 -20.00
CA ALA A 89 4.06 -1.18 -18.93
C ALA A 89 3.39 0.20 -18.84
N GLY A 90 2.31 0.46 -19.57
CA GLY A 90 1.53 1.71 -19.48
C GLY A 90 2.18 2.93 -20.16
N PHE A 91 3.10 2.72 -21.11
CA PHE A 91 3.67 3.83 -21.88
C PHE A 91 2.78 4.20 -23.06
N GLU A 92 2.79 5.49 -23.36
CA GLU A 92 2.13 6.09 -24.51
C GLU A 92 3.17 6.65 -25.47
N TRP A 93 2.86 6.65 -26.77
CA TRP A 93 3.75 7.21 -27.78
C TRP A 93 3.63 8.73 -27.80
N ASN A 94 4.76 9.43 -27.63
CA ASN A 94 4.82 10.88 -27.74
C ASN A 94 5.38 11.26 -29.12
N GLU A 95 4.51 11.78 -29.99
CA GLU A 95 4.87 12.18 -31.35
C GLU A 95 5.82 13.38 -31.41
N ARG A 96 5.82 14.25 -30.38
CA ARG A 96 6.69 15.44 -30.35
C ARG A 96 8.13 15.09 -30.00
N GLU A 97 8.30 14.18 -29.04
CA GLU A 97 9.62 13.74 -28.56
C GLU A 97 10.13 12.49 -29.28
N PHE A 98 9.33 11.90 -30.18
CA PHE A 98 9.61 10.64 -30.88
C PHE A 98 10.08 9.51 -29.95
N CYS A 99 9.46 9.43 -28.76
CA CYS A 99 9.75 8.40 -27.77
C CYS A 99 8.50 7.96 -27.03
N TRP A 100 8.60 6.83 -26.33
CA TRP A 100 7.56 6.35 -25.43
C TRP A 100 7.70 7.05 -24.10
N THR A 101 6.59 7.56 -23.57
CA THR A 101 6.55 8.27 -22.30
C THR A 101 5.51 7.67 -21.37
N ARG A 102 5.82 7.61 -20.07
CA ARG A 102 4.86 7.28 -19.01
C ARG A 102 5.00 8.30 -17.89
N THR A 103 3.89 8.82 -17.40
CA THR A 103 3.86 9.68 -16.21
C THR A 103 3.71 8.82 -14.97
N LEU A 104 4.57 9.06 -13.99
CA LEU A 104 4.52 8.41 -12.68
C LEU A 104 3.63 9.20 -11.75
N ASN A 105 2.79 8.48 -11.00
CA ASN A 105 2.09 9.05 -9.86
C ASN A 105 2.88 8.79 -8.56
N VAL A 106 2.46 9.46 -7.47
CA VAL A 106 3.12 9.33 -6.17
C VAL A 106 3.11 7.89 -5.62
N LEU A 107 2.08 7.11 -5.96
CA LEU A 107 1.95 5.73 -5.50
C LEU A 107 2.85 4.78 -6.29
N GLU A 108 3.37 5.18 -7.45
CA GLU A 108 4.27 4.36 -8.26
C GLU A 108 5.72 4.37 -7.77
N GLY A 109 6.02 5.06 -6.67
CA GLY A 109 7.35 5.05 -6.06
C GLY A 109 8.44 5.69 -6.93
N PRO A 110 9.72 5.45 -6.60
CA PRO A 110 10.83 6.15 -7.26
C PRO A 110 11.02 5.72 -8.72
N ALA A 111 11.29 6.70 -9.58
CA ALA A 111 11.46 6.48 -11.02
C ALA A 111 12.57 5.48 -11.34
N GLN A 112 13.64 5.42 -10.55
CA GLN A 112 14.75 4.46 -10.78
C GLN A 112 14.28 3.01 -10.71
N HIS A 113 13.39 2.68 -9.77
CA HIS A 113 12.84 1.32 -9.66
C HIS A 113 11.94 0.98 -10.84
N ARG A 114 11.18 1.97 -11.34
CA ARG A 114 10.33 1.78 -12.52
C ARG A 114 11.13 1.61 -13.81
N VAL A 115 12.24 2.34 -13.96
CA VAL A 115 13.20 2.12 -15.05
C VAL A 115 13.82 0.73 -14.94
N ALA A 116 14.22 0.31 -13.74
CA ALA A 116 14.79 -1.02 -13.51
C ALA A 116 13.81 -2.14 -13.86
N GLU A 117 12.54 -2.00 -13.47
CA GLU A 117 11.46 -2.94 -13.79
C GLU A 117 11.26 -3.05 -15.31
N LEU A 118 11.10 -1.92 -16.02
CA LEU A 118 10.98 -1.93 -17.47
C LEU A 118 12.24 -2.50 -18.17
N GLY A 119 13.42 -2.15 -17.68
CA GLY A 119 14.68 -2.67 -18.20
C GLY A 119 14.79 -4.19 -18.06
N ALA A 120 14.40 -4.73 -16.90
CA ALA A 120 14.35 -6.16 -16.67
C ALA A 120 13.35 -6.86 -17.59
N ASP A 121 12.17 -6.29 -17.81
CA ASP A 121 11.16 -6.84 -18.73
C ASP A 121 11.62 -6.84 -20.19
N LEU A 122 12.29 -5.77 -20.62
CA LEU A 122 12.90 -5.70 -21.95
C LEU A 122 14.02 -6.73 -22.12
N LEU A 123 14.87 -6.93 -21.11
CA LEU A 123 15.92 -7.95 -21.13
C LEU A 123 15.33 -9.36 -21.21
N ARG A 124 14.25 -9.65 -20.46
CA ARG A 124 13.52 -10.93 -20.53
C ARG A 124 12.90 -11.16 -21.90
N ALA A 125 12.45 -10.09 -22.56
CA ALA A 125 11.97 -10.14 -23.95
C ALA A 125 13.10 -10.23 -24.99
N GLY A 126 14.37 -10.24 -24.56
CA GLY A 126 15.54 -10.43 -25.43
C GLY A 126 16.10 -9.15 -26.05
N PHE A 127 15.68 -7.97 -25.60
CA PHE A 127 16.24 -6.70 -26.07
C PHE A 127 17.53 -6.34 -25.32
N ILE A 128 18.46 -5.69 -26.02
CA ILE A 128 19.61 -5.04 -25.39
C ILE A 128 19.13 -3.72 -24.81
N VAL A 129 19.46 -3.42 -23.54
CA VAL A 129 18.94 -2.25 -22.84
C VAL A 129 20.07 -1.33 -22.41
N SER A 130 19.94 -0.04 -22.67
CA SER A 130 20.80 1.01 -22.13
C SER A 130 20.03 1.79 -21.07
N VAL A 131 20.62 1.92 -19.88
CA VAL A 131 20.07 2.69 -18.76
C VAL A 131 20.99 3.87 -18.43
N SER A 132 20.40 4.99 -17.99
CA SER A 132 21.12 6.25 -17.77
C SER A 132 22.07 6.28 -16.57
N SER A 133 22.01 5.30 -15.66
CA SER A 133 22.79 5.27 -14.43
C SER A 133 23.23 3.85 -14.04
N ALA A 134 24.46 3.73 -13.54
CA ALA A 134 25.02 2.49 -13.01
C ALA A 134 24.22 1.94 -11.81
N THR A 135 23.60 2.81 -11.00
CA THR A 135 22.72 2.39 -9.90
C THR A 135 21.49 1.64 -10.42
N ILE A 136 20.90 2.10 -11.52
CA ILE A 136 19.76 1.43 -12.15
C ILE A 136 20.20 0.09 -12.72
N ALA A 137 21.39 0.04 -13.34
CA ALA A 137 21.95 -1.21 -13.86
C ALA A 137 22.17 -2.25 -12.75
N ASP A 138 22.71 -1.82 -11.60
CA ASP A 138 22.89 -2.69 -10.44
C ASP A 138 21.56 -3.24 -9.91
N LEU A 139 20.52 -2.40 -9.82
CA LEU A 139 19.17 -2.85 -9.43
C LEU A 139 18.66 -3.95 -10.35
N ILE A 140 18.84 -3.81 -11.67
CA ILE A 140 18.43 -4.80 -12.66
C ILE A 140 19.21 -6.10 -12.51
N VAL A 141 20.54 -6.02 -12.40
CA VAL A 141 21.42 -7.20 -12.31
C VAL A 141 21.19 -7.96 -11.00
N THR A 142 21.01 -7.26 -9.89
CA THR A 142 20.81 -7.86 -8.57
C THR A 142 19.37 -8.30 -8.30
N GLY A 143 18.41 -7.86 -9.12
CA GLY A 143 17.00 -8.18 -8.89
C GLY A 143 16.37 -7.39 -7.74
N ARG A 144 17.00 -6.31 -7.28
CA ARG A 144 16.62 -5.59 -6.04
C ARG A 144 15.68 -4.40 -6.27
N TRP A 145 15.08 -4.28 -7.44
CA TRP A 145 14.07 -3.24 -7.65
C TRP A 145 12.78 -3.59 -6.89
N ILE A 146 12.12 -2.57 -6.36
CA ILE A 146 10.77 -2.71 -5.80
C ILE A 146 9.82 -2.87 -6.99
N PRO A 147 8.92 -3.86 -7.05
CA PRO A 147 7.91 -3.98 -8.12
C PRO A 147 6.82 -2.89 -8.05
N ALA A 148 6.14 -2.61 -9.16
CA ALA A 148 5.05 -1.65 -9.15
C ALA A 148 3.81 -2.20 -8.45
N THR A 149 3.35 -1.47 -7.44
CA THR A 149 2.08 -1.79 -6.78
C THR A 149 0.95 -1.11 -7.53
N LYS A 150 0.01 -1.92 -8.01
CA LYS A 150 -1.13 -1.50 -8.82
C LYS A 150 -2.43 -1.36 -8.01
N ARG A 151 -2.39 -1.79 -6.75
CA ARG A 151 -3.54 -1.93 -5.87
C ARG A 151 -3.21 -1.38 -4.50
N TRP A 152 -3.95 -0.37 -4.09
CA TRP A 152 -3.64 0.45 -2.93
C TRP A 152 -4.80 0.53 -1.94
N ILE A 153 -4.46 0.52 -0.67
CA ILE A 153 -5.34 0.90 0.43
C ILE A 153 -4.89 2.28 0.90
N LEU A 154 -5.78 3.26 0.74
CA LEU A 154 -5.52 4.66 1.07
C LEU A 154 -6.39 5.08 2.25
N PRO A 155 -5.89 5.92 3.16
CA PRO A 155 -6.69 6.43 4.27
C PRO A 155 -7.66 7.50 3.77
N LEU A 156 -8.83 7.60 4.40
CA LEU A 156 -9.76 8.70 4.22
C LEU A 156 -9.87 9.53 5.50
N LYS A 157 -10.16 10.83 5.33
CA LYS A 157 -10.36 11.74 6.47
C LYS A 157 -11.55 11.36 7.36
N SER A 158 -12.50 10.56 6.84
CA SER A 158 -13.62 10.01 7.62
C SER A 158 -13.20 8.96 8.64
N GLY A 159 -11.96 8.45 8.56
CA GLY A 159 -11.53 7.25 9.30
C GLY A 159 -11.81 5.94 8.57
N ASP A 160 -12.36 6.00 7.36
CA ASP A 160 -12.50 4.84 6.47
C ASP A 160 -11.25 4.64 5.61
N VAL A 161 -11.21 3.55 4.84
CA VAL A 161 -10.16 3.28 3.86
C VAL A 161 -10.74 3.12 2.46
N LEU A 162 -9.96 3.52 1.46
CA LEU A 162 -10.27 3.42 0.04
C LEU A 162 -9.42 2.31 -0.60
N LEU A 163 -10.08 1.31 -1.17
CA LEU A 163 -9.49 0.30 -2.04
C LEU A 163 -9.45 0.84 -3.47
N ARG A 164 -8.26 1.06 -4.01
CA ARG A 164 -8.05 1.59 -5.36
C ARG A 164 -7.19 0.64 -6.20
N TRP A 165 -7.59 0.40 -7.44
CA TRP A 165 -6.84 -0.43 -8.39
C TRP A 165 -6.89 0.13 -9.82
N GLU A 166 -5.97 -0.33 -10.68
CA GLU A 166 -5.97 0.01 -12.11
C GLU A 166 -7.23 -0.49 -12.83
N LYS A 167 -7.61 0.14 -13.95
CA LYS A 167 -8.73 -0.32 -14.78
C LYS A 167 -8.47 -1.74 -15.31
N GLY A 168 -9.54 -2.54 -15.41
CA GLY A 168 -9.48 -3.92 -15.91
C GLY A 168 -9.37 -5.02 -14.84
N GLY A 169 -9.67 -4.69 -13.58
CA GLY A 169 -9.72 -5.66 -12.47
C GLY A 169 -11.14 -6.15 -12.16
N ASP A 170 -11.81 -6.80 -13.11
CA ASP A 170 -13.21 -7.23 -12.96
C ASP A 170 -13.39 -8.19 -11.78
N GLU A 171 -12.45 -9.12 -11.56
CA GLU A 171 -12.47 -10.02 -10.40
C GLU A 171 -12.37 -9.25 -9.07
N VAL A 172 -11.50 -8.24 -9.02
CA VAL A 172 -11.33 -7.38 -7.83
C VAL A 172 -12.63 -6.64 -7.56
N TRP A 173 -13.24 -6.07 -8.61
CA TRP A 173 -14.51 -5.37 -8.53
C TRP A 173 -15.66 -6.27 -8.06
N GLU A 174 -15.80 -7.47 -8.61
CA GLU A 174 -16.84 -8.41 -8.16
C GLU A 174 -16.60 -8.82 -6.70
N ALA A 175 -15.34 -9.03 -6.31
CA ALA A 175 -15.00 -9.37 -4.94
C ALA A 175 -15.31 -8.22 -3.96
N THR A 176 -15.16 -6.95 -4.34
CA THR A 176 -15.50 -5.83 -3.44
C THR A 176 -16.99 -5.75 -3.13
N LYS A 177 -17.87 -6.21 -4.02
CA LYS A 177 -19.33 -6.24 -3.77
C LYS A 177 -19.73 -7.19 -2.64
N HIS A 178 -18.88 -8.18 -2.35
CA HIS A 178 -19.12 -9.13 -1.26
C HIS A 178 -18.59 -8.62 0.09
N LEU A 179 -17.85 -7.51 0.11
CA LEU A 179 -17.42 -6.85 1.34
C LEU A 179 -18.60 -6.10 1.96
N ARG A 180 -19.01 -6.50 3.16
CA ARG A 180 -20.18 -5.89 3.81
C ARG A 180 -19.90 -4.43 4.20
N GLY A 181 -20.77 -3.53 3.79
CA GLY A 181 -20.63 -2.09 4.05
C GLY A 181 -19.63 -1.38 3.14
N ALA A 182 -19.05 -2.10 2.17
CA ALA A 182 -18.27 -1.47 1.12
C ALA A 182 -19.19 -0.83 0.08
N HIS A 183 -18.79 0.31 -0.46
CA HIS A 183 -19.52 0.97 -1.55
C HIS A 183 -18.55 1.64 -2.53
N TRP A 184 -18.97 1.78 -3.77
CA TRP A 184 -18.18 2.46 -4.79
C TRP A 184 -18.37 3.98 -4.68
N ASP A 185 -17.25 4.70 -4.65
CA ASP A 185 -17.24 6.16 -4.76
C ASP A 185 -16.73 6.56 -6.15
N THR A 186 -17.61 7.19 -6.93
CA THR A 186 -17.31 7.63 -8.30
C THR A 186 -16.29 8.78 -8.35
N ALA A 187 -16.27 9.66 -7.34
CA ALA A 187 -15.35 10.79 -7.28
C ALA A 187 -13.93 10.32 -6.94
N LEU A 188 -13.80 9.35 -6.02
CA LEU A 188 -12.53 8.77 -5.62
C LEU A 188 -12.06 7.63 -6.56
N GLN A 189 -12.96 7.13 -7.42
CA GLN A 189 -12.72 6.01 -8.34
C GLN A 189 -12.18 4.77 -7.61
N GLY A 190 -12.87 4.36 -6.54
CA GLY A 190 -12.50 3.19 -5.75
C GLY A 190 -13.62 2.75 -4.81
N THR A 191 -13.38 1.64 -4.12
CA THR A 191 -14.32 1.12 -3.12
C THR A 191 -13.95 1.62 -1.73
N VAL A 192 -14.87 2.29 -1.06
CA VAL A 192 -14.72 2.75 0.32
C VAL A 192 -15.27 1.69 1.28
N ILE A 193 -14.52 1.40 2.35
CA ILE A 193 -14.90 0.47 3.41
C ILE A 193 -14.40 0.99 4.76
N SER A 194 -15.16 0.75 5.81
CA SER A 194 -14.79 1.21 7.15
C SER A 194 -13.56 0.49 7.70
N ALA A 195 -12.63 1.25 8.30
CA ALA A 195 -11.43 0.70 8.94
C ALA A 195 -11.76 -0.23 10.11
N ALA A 196 -12.94 -0.08 10.73
CA ALA A 196 -13.45 -1.00 11.75
C ALA A 196 -13.53 -2.46 11.25
N ARG A 197 -13.63 -2.67 9.94
CA ARG A 197 -13.61 -3.99 9.29
C ARG A 197 -12.19 -4.44 8.94
N TYR A 198 -11.22 -4.15 9.80
CA TYR A 198 -9.79 -4.37 9.51
C TYR A 198 -9.48 -5.82 9.09
N ALA A 199 -10.17 -6.81 9.64
CA ALA A 199 -10.01 -8.22 9.27
C ALA A 199 -10.38 -8.46 7.81
N ASP A 200 -11.58 -8.05 7.38
CA ASP A 200 -12.03 -8.17 5.99
C ASP A 200 -11.11 -7.42 5.03
N VAL A 201 -10.65 -6.22 5.41
CA VAL A 201 -9.74 -5.42 4.60
C VAL A 201 -8.38 -6.11 4.45
N ARG A 202 -7.84 -6.70 5.52
CA ARG A 202 -6.56 -7.43 5.49
C ARG A 202 -6.65 -8.71 4.67
N ASP A 203 -7.70 -9.50 4.85
CA ASP A 203 -7.93 -10.72 4.07
C ASP A 203 -8.08 -10.38 2.57
N PHE A 204 -8.82 -9.32 2.25
CA PHE A 204 -8.94 -8.83 0.88
C PHE A 204 -7.58 -8.36 0.33
N ALA A 205 -6.80 -7.67 1.15
CA ALA A 205 -5.49 -7.17 0.75
C ALA A 205 -4.52 -8.30 0.44
N GLU A 206 -4.48 -9.34 1.26
CA GLU A 206 -3.63 -10.51 1.04
C GLU A 206 -4.05 -11.27 -0.21
N ARG A 207 -5.35 -11.53 -0.37
CA ARG A 207 -5.89 -12.26 -1.52
C ARG A 207 -5.60 -11.59 -2.85
N PHE A 208 -5.72 -10.26 -2.92
CA PHE A 208 -5.58 -9.50 -4.16
C PHE A 208 -4.26 -8.72 -4.26
N ALA A 209 -3.33 -8.93 -3.32
CA ALA A 209 -2.04 -8.24 -3.24
C ALA A 209 -2.17 -6.71 -3.24
N PHE A 210 -3.05 -6.16 -2.39
CA PHE A 210 -3.09 -4.73 -2.12
C PHE A 210 -1.97 -4.34 -1.14
N ALA A 211 -1.34 -3.21 -1.38
CA ALA A 211 -0.47 -2.58 -0.39
C ALA A 211 -1.22 -1.45 0.34
N ALA A 212 -1.06 -1.38 1.65
CA ALA A 212 -1.52 -0.24 2.45
C ALA A 212 -0.42 0.81 2.55
N THR A 213 -0.81 2.08 2.49
CA THR A 213 0.09 3.15 2.93
C THR A 213 0.29 3.08 4.44
N PRO A 214 1.40 3.60 5.01
CA PRO A 214 1.64 3.63 6.45
C PRO A 214 0.47 4.22 7.24
N GLU A 215 -0.15 5.27 6.73
CA GLU A 215 -1.31 5.92 7.34
C GLU A 215 -2.55 5.00 7.33
N ALA A 216 -2.80 4.29 6.22
CA ALA A 216 -3.89 3.32 6.15
C ALA A 216 -3.64 2.13 7.09
N ASP A 217 -2.41 1.62 7.16
CA ASP A 217 -2.09 0.52 8.07
C ASP A 217 -2.22 0.96 9.54
N ALA A 218 -1.83 2.19 9.87
CA ALA A 218 -2.04 2.77 11.20
C ALA A 218 -3.54 2.86 11.56
N LEU A 219 -4.41 3.25 10.63
CA LEU A 219 -5.86 3.26 10.84
C LEU A 219 -6.41 1.84 11.09
N LEU A 220 -5.98 0.86 10.28
CA LEU A 220 -6.41 -0.53 10.42
C LEU A 220 -5.92 -1.15 11.74
N LEU A 221 -4.69 -0.83 12.16
CA LEU A 221 -4.13 -1.24 13.45
C LEU A 221 -4.90 -0.63 14.63
N ALA A 222 -5.19 0.68 14.57
CA ALA A 222 -5.96 1.36 15.61
C ALA A 222 -7.37 0.77 15.76
N ALA A 223 -8.03 0.42 14.64
CA ALA A 223 -9.31 -0.26 14.64
C ALA A 223 -9.24 -1.66 15.29
N ALA A 224 -8.20 -2.44 14.98
CA ALA A 224 -7.97 -3.75 15.60
C ALA A 224 -7.75 -3.67 17.11
N GLU A 225 -6.97 -2.68 17.57
CA GLU A 225 -6.76 -2.44 19.00
C GLU A 225 -8.05 -2.00 19.70
N ALA A 226 -8.86 -1.17 19.06
CA ALA A 226 -10.14 -0.71 19.62
C ALA A 226 -11.11 -1.87 19.84
N GLU A 227 -11.25 -2.78 18.85
CA GLU A 227 -12.07 -3.99 19.00
C GLU A 227 -11.53 -4.88 20.12
N ARG A 228 -10.22 -5.12 20.16
CA ARG A 228 -9.59 -5.91 21.22
C ARG A 228 -9.86 -5.34 22.61
N ARG A 229 -9.81 -4.00 22.77
CA ARG A 229 -10.12 -3.33 24.05
C ARG A 229 -11.58 -3.50 24.45
N GLN A 230 -12.51 -3.46 23.50
CA GLN A 230 -13.93 -3.69 23.77
C GLN A 230 -14.21 -5.14 24.22
N LEU A 231 -13.53 -6.12 23.62
CA LEU A 231 -13.66 -7.54 23.98
C LEU A 231 -13.02 -7.88 25.35
N LEU A 232 -12.06 -7.08 25.83
CA LEU A 232 -11.39 -7.26 27.12
C LEU A 232 -12.22 -6.76 28.33
N VAL A 233 -13.36 -6.11 28.10
CA VAL A 233 -14.28 -5.72 29.17
C VAL A 233 -15.13 -6.92 29.57
N LEU A 234 -14.59 -7.76 30.45
CA LEU A 234 -15.36 -8.77 31.18
C LEU A 234 -16.02 -8.08 32.37
N ASP A 235 -17.36 -7.97 32.35
CA ASP A 235 -18.13 -7.74 33.57
C ASP A 235 -17.96 -8.99 34.45
N VAL A 236 -17.02 -8.94 35.39
CA VAL A 236 -16.87 -9.96 36.42
C VAL A 236 -18.04 -9.78 37.38
N PRO A 237 -19.01 -10.72 37.46
CA PRO A 237 -20.07 -10.61 38.44
C PRO A 237 -19.45 -10.59 39.84
N GLU A 238 -19.95 -9.70 40.72
CA GLU A 238 -19.50 -9.64 42.11
C GLU A 238 -19.57 -11.05 42.73
N PRO A 239 -18.50 -11.50 43.43
CA PRO A 239 -18.50 -12.80 44.06
C PRO A 239 -19.68 -12.90 45.03
N LEU A 240 -20.43 -14.00 44.94
CA LEU A 240 -21.57 -14.27 45.79
C LEU A 240 -21.15 -14.15 47.26
N GLN A 241 -21.54 -13.06 47.90
CA GLN A 241 -21.29 -12.83 49.32
C GLN A 241 -21.91 -14.00 50.11
N PRO A 242 -21.16 -14.68 50.99
CA PRO A 242 -21.70 -15.80 51.75
C PRO A 242 -22.85 -15.29 52.63
N LYS A 243 -24.03 -15.88 52.47
CA LYS A 243 -25.22 -15.55 53.27
C LYS A 243 -24.87 -15.65 54.76
N ARG A 244 -24.85 -14.51 55.46
CA ARG A 244 -24.69 -14.46 56.92
C ARG A 244 -25.75 -15.37 57.55
N LYS A 245 -25.32 -16.37 58.32
CA LYS A 245 -26.22 -17.23 59.09
C LYS A 245 -27.11 -16.35 59.99
N PRO A 246 -28.43 -16.61 60.09
CA PRO A 246 -29.29 -15.85 60.98
C PRO A 246 -28.80 -16.00 62.42
N ARG A 247 -28.71 -14.87 63.15
CA ARG A 247 -28.38 -14.86 64.57
C ARG A 247 -29.35 -15.77 65.33
N ALA A 248 -28.82 -16.72 66.10
CA ALA A 248 -29.59 -17.52 67.03
C ALA A 248 -30.38 -16.60 67.97
N LYS A 249 -31.69 -16.83 68.12
CA LYS A 249 -32.51 -16.12 69.11
C LYS A 249 -31.97 -16.45 70.50
N LYS A 250 -31.75 -15.43 71.34
CA LYS A 250 -31.44 -15.60 72.77
C LYS A 250 -32.50 -16.51 73.40
N PRO A 251 -32.13 -17.50 74.23
CA PRO A 251 -33.09 -18.29 74.99
C PRO A 251 -33.95 -17.34 75.84
N ARG A 252 -35.28 -17.56 75.82
CA ARG A 252 -36.19 -16.89 76.76
C ARG A 252 -35.87 -17.41 78.16
N GLU A 253 -35.57 -16.48 79.06
CA GLU A 253 -35.49 -16.74 80.48
C GLU A 253 -36.89 -17.14 80.97
N VAL A 254 -37.03 -18.36 81.47
CA VAL A 254 -38.27 -18.85 82.06
C VAL A 254 -38.27 -18.39 83.51
N SER A 255 -39.12 -17.42 83.85
CA SER A 255 -39.41 -17.05 85.23
C SER A 255 -40.19 -18.19 85.88
N VAL A 256 -39.59 -18.84 86.89
CA VAL A 256 -40.28 -19.83 87.74
C VAL A 256 -41.25 -19.06 88.66
N PRO A 257 -42.55 -19.40 88.69
CA PRO A 257 -43.49 -18.82 89.65
C PRO A 257 -43.20 -19.31 91.08
N ASP A 258 -43.27 -18.41 92.05
CA ASP A 258 -42.92 -18.56 93.47
C ASP A 258 -43.93 -19.39 94.31
N ASP A 259 -44.77 -20.21 93.69
CA ASP A 259 -45.91 -20.85 94.36
C ASP A 259 -45.66 -22.31 94.80
N LEU A 260 -44.39 -22.72 94.97
CA LEU A 260 -44.02 -24.07 95.47
C LEU A 260 -43.13 -24.04 96.72
N LEU A 261 -43.25 -22.98 97.54
CA LEU A 261 -42.72 -22.95 98.90
C LEU A 261 -43.82 -22.52 99.88
N ALA A 262 -44.65 -23.48 100.29
CA ALA A 262 -45.37 -23.40 101.55
C ALA A 262 -45.47 -24.80 102.16
N ASP A 263 -45.20 -24.86 103.46
CA ASP A 263 -45.19 -26.03 104.34
C ASP A 263 -46.46 -26.91 104.28
#